data_AF-A0A660NU59-F1
#
_entry.id   AF-A0A660NU59-F1
#
_cell.length_a   1.000
_cell.length_b   1.000
_cell.length_c   1.000
_cell.angle_alpha   90.00
_cell.angle_beta   90.00
_cell.angle_gamma   90.00
#
_symmetry.space_group_name_H-M   'P 1'
#
loop_
_entity.id
_entity.type
_entity.pdbx_description
1 polymer ?
#
loop_
_entity_poly.entity_id
_entity_poly.type
_entity_poly.pdbx_seq_one_letter_code
_entity_poly.pdbx_strand_id
1 'polypeptide(L)'
;GVARDVVVANDGTVYIQNPMTFFPTNSWIKGHKTIGDTIAVELPQLIYVNDNDVNYYATRMNFEVVDGNNQYVKDSLSQTVKYVWRNDSLIKTENNVLIGMTNADGDWNGIGDLVSSSALCTYTNIAPSSTANAKKYIFSFNNGGREIFERMSEVVFEGNYVYVNNIDSDIPDAWVRGDIKGDKIIFNNAQFMGLFSSKHAYKWVMPADVSYNSQDGTTDYKSLPFVSFNYDSQTQSFSCPEHGFMANYGYRLIDLEMQVMMQPTFRLLVENIGKPKNPVFTGIQEMGGDTKRFIFSLDRYNERGSFMNSKNVYYNIYLNDKKYTFTPSVYPWLNAEITDIPIDFSDKTRYDFENHGSAHAIMIYDKATRIGVQAFYQDGDKRLVTDIVYSDGTTVSSINGITDVVTGETFYTDLSGRRVVKLTKGIYIKSVRMADGTIKSEKIIVQ
;
A
#
# COMPACT_ATOMS: atom_id res chain seq x y z
N GLY A 1 -15.28 -3.48 0.89
CA GLY A 1 -16.19 -3.69 -0.25
C GLY A 1 -15.50 -3.17 -1.49
N VAL A 2 -15.50 -3.94 -2.57
CA VAL A 2 -14.76 -3.60 -3.80
C VAL A 2 -15.39 -2.41 -4.50
N ALA A 3 -14.55 -1.48 -4.91
CA ALA A 3 -14.88 -0.37 -5.79
C ALA A 3 -14.75 -0.82 -7.25
N ARG A 4 -15.69 -0.37 -8.06
CA ARG A 4 -15.68 -0.56 -9.49
C ARG A 4 -16.22 0.67 -10.18
N ASP A 5 -15.66 0.96 -11.33
CA ASP A 5 -16.20 1.95 -12.25
C ASP A 5 -17.12 1.29 -13.28
N VAL A 6 -18.13 2.06 -13.71
CA VAL A 6 -19.01 1.73 -14.83
C VAL A 6 -18.99 2.91 -15.78
N VAL A 7 -18.54 2.68 -17.01
CA VAL A 7 -18.32 3.75 -18.01
C VAL A 7 -19.13 3.45 -19.27
N VAL A 8 -19.72 4.49 -19.86
CA VAL A 8 -20.36 4.41 -21.18
C VAL A 8 -19.48 5.15 -22.18
N ALA A 9 -18.98 4.44 -23.18
CA ALA A 9 -18.22 5.04 -24.27
C ALA A 9 -19.14 5.80 -25.24
N ASN A 10 -18.55 6.63 -26.10
CA ASN A 10 -19.28 7.46 -27.06
C ASN A 10 -20.13 6.64 -28.06
N ASP A 11 -19.74 5.39 -28.32
CA ASP A 11 -20.47 4.45 -29.18
C ASP A 11 -21.63 3.72 -28.45
N GLY A 12 -21.86 4.03 -27.18
CA GLY A 12 -22.86 3.38 -26.33
C GLY A 12 -22.39 2.07 -25.69
N THR A 13 -21.15 1.63 -25.95
CA THR A 13 -20.56 0.48 -25.26
C THR A 13 -20.49 0.76 -23.76
N VAL A 14 -20.89 -0.22 -22.94
CA VAL A 14 -20.77 -0.16 -21.48
C VAL A 14 -19.57 -0.97 -21.05
N TYR A 15 -18.72 -0.40 -20.20
CA TYR A 15 -17.59 -1.08 -19.57
C TYR A 15 -17.81 -1.16 -18.07
N ILE A 16 -17.64 -2.36 -17.50
CA ILE A 16 -17.74 -2.61 -16.05
C ILE A 16 -16.38 -3.09 -15.57
N GLN A 17 -15.76 -2.33 -14.67
CA GLN A 17 -14.48 -2.69 -14.06
C GLN A 17 -14.68 -3.77 -12.99
N ASN A 18 -13.65 -4.58 -12.74
CA ASN A 18 -13.60 -5.56 -11.64
C ASN A 18 -14.87 -6.42 -11.59
N PRO A 19 -15.11 -7.25 -12.62
CA PRO A 19 -16.35 -8.02 -12.76
C PRO A 19 -16.64 -8.95 -11.59
N MET A 20 -15.61 -9.32 -10.81
CA MET A 20 -15.71 -10.16 -9.62
C MET A 20 -15.27 -9.40 -8.37
N THR A 21 -15.99 -9.59 -7.28
CA THR A 21 -15.78 -8.91 -6.01
C THR A 21 -14.70 -9.57 -5.18
N PHE A 22 -14.56 -10.89 -5.23
CA PHE A 22 -13.56 -11.58 -4.40
C PHE A 22 -12.13 -11.38 -4.92
N PHE A 23 -11.96 -11.16 -6.22
CA PHE A 23 -10.66 -11.00 -6.85
C PHE A 23 -10.68 -9.85 -7.87
N PRO A 24 -10.47 -8.61 -7.43
CA PRO A 24 -10.39 -7.45 -8.32
C PRO A 24 -9.20 -7.60 -9.27
N THR A 25 -9.49 -7.77 -10.56
CA THR A 25 -8.47 -8.01 -11.60
C THR A 25 -7.94 -6.74 -12.25
N ASN A 26 -8.47 -5.57 -11.87
CA ASN A 26 -8.27 -4.28 -12.52
C ASN A 26 -8.47 -4.33 -14.05
N SER A 27 -9.43 -5.13 -14.48
CA SER A 27 -9.82 -5.28 -15.88
C SER A 27 -11.28 -4.89 -16.09
N TRP A 28 -11.66 -4.82 -17.37
CA TRP A 28 -12.96 -4.35 -17.80
C TRP A 28 -13.64 -5.42 -18.63
N ILE A 29 -14.91 -5.69 -18.32
CA ILE A 29 -15.79 -6.44 -19.22
C ILE A 29 -16.64 -5.47 -20.02
N LYS A 30 -16.84 -5.80 -21.29
CA LYS A 30 -17.64 -5.04 -22.24
C LYS A 30 -19.07 -5.56 -22.29
N GLY A 31 -20.03 -4.67 -22.26
CA GLY A 31 -21.45 -4.93 -22.46
C GLY A 31 -22.10 -3.86 -23.34
N HIS A 32 -23.41 -3.99 -23.53
CA HIS A 32 -24.22 -3.04 -24.27
C HIS A 32 -25.59 -2.87 -23.62
N LYS A 33 -26.18 -1.67 -23.75
CA LYS A 33 -27.54 -1.42 -23.30
C LYS A 33 -28.53 -2.19 -24.19
N THR A 34 -29.57 -2.72 -23.57
CA THR A 34 -30.66 -3.43 -24.23
C THR A 34 -31.98 -2.68 -23.97
N ILE A 35 -33.02 -3.36 -23.49
CA ILE A 35 -34.32 -2.74 -23.24
C ILE A 35 -34.31 -2.07 -21.87
N GLY A 36 -34.69 -0.79 -21.84
CA GLY A 36 -34.74 0.03 -20.63
C GLY A 36 -33.37 0.14 -19.96
N ASP A 37 -33.33 -0.18 -18.68
CA ASP A 37 -32.14 -0.06 -17.82
C ASP A 37 -31.22 -1.28 -17.88
N THR A 38 -31.45 -2.21 -18.82
CA THR A 38 -30.75 -3.50 -18.84
C THR A 38 -29.46 -3.43 -19.66
N ILE A 39 -28.34 -3.87 -19.07
CA ILE A 39 -27.07 -4.12 -19.76
C ILE A 39 -26.92 -5.62 -19.98
N ALA A 40 -26.58 -6.02 -21.21
CA ALA A 40 -26.15 -7.37 -21.53
C ALA A 40 -24.63 -7.43 -21.72
N VAL A 41 -23.99 -8.42 -21.11
CA VAL A 41 -22.56 -8.72 -21.21
C VAL A 41 -22.43 -10.12 -21.80
N GLU A 42 -21.76 -10.23 -22.94
CA GLU A 42 -21.46 -11.52 -23.56
C GLU A 42 -20.12 -12.05 -23.01
N LEU A 43 -20.14 -13.26 -22.44
CA LEU A 43 -18.97 -13.96 -21.92
C LEU A 43 -18.59 -15.13 -22.87
N PRO A 44 -17.41 -15.74 -22.73
CA PRO A 44 -16.29 -15.37 -21.86
C PRO A 44 -15.56 -14.10 -22.31
N GLN A 45 -14.99 -13.35 -21.37
CA GLN A 45 -14.08 -12.23 -21.66
C GLN A 45 -12.81 -12.36 -20.82
N LEU A 46 -11.64 -12.09 -21.41
CA LEU A 46 -10.35 -12.12 -20.71
C LEU A 46 -10.34 -11.05 -19.63
N ILE A 47 -10.05 -11.44 -18.39
CA ILE A 47 -10.04 -10.52 -17.24
C ILE A 47 -8.70 -10.47 -16.53
N TYR A 48 -7.84 -11.48 -16.68
CA TYR A 48 -6.56 -11.51 -15.97
C TYR A 48 -5.56 -12.39 -16.71
N VAL A 49 -4.30 -11.99 -16.68
CA VAL A 49 -3.16 -12.79 -17.14
C VAL A 49 -2.18 -12.82 -15.97
N ASN A 50 -1.85 -14.01 -15.48
CA ASN A 50 -0.91 -14.11 -14.35
C ASN A 50 0.54 -13.97 -14.81
N ASP A 51 1.48 -13.93 -13.85
CA ASP A 51 2.92 -13.79 -14.12
C ASP A 51 3.53 -14.95 -14.94
N ASN A 52 2.80 -16.06 -15.14
CA ASN A 52 3.19 -17.20 -15.97
C ASN A 52 2.48 -17.20 -17.34
N ASP A 53 1.95 -16.05 -17.78
CA ASP A 53 1.21 -15.88 -19.04
C ASP A 53 -0.05 -16.76 -19.16
N VAL A 54 -0.64 -17.18 -18.03
CA VAL A 54 -1.90 -17.94 -18.02
C VAL A 54 -3.07 -16.97 -18.07
N ASN A 55 -3.91 -17.14 -19.09
CA ASN A 55 -5.12 -16.37 -19.31
C ASN A 55 -6.30 -16.86 -18.47
N TYR A 56 -6.98 -15.92 -17.82
CA TYR A 56 -8.21 -16.15 -17.06
C TYR A 56 -9.37 -15.29 -17.58
N TYR A 57 -10.54 -15.90 -17.62
CA TYR A 57 -11.75 -15.33 -18.22
C TYR A 57 -12.88 -15.20 -17.20
N ALA A 58 -13.70 -14.17 -17.31
CA ALA A 58 -15.02 -14.15 -16.69
C ALA A 58 -15.96 -14.98 -17.57
N THR A 59 -16.60 -16.00 -16.99
CA THR A 59 -17.46 -16.96 -17.70
C THR A 59 -18.80 -17.11 -16.98
N ARG A 60 -19.89 -17.26 -17.74
CA ARG A 60 -21.21 -17.57 -17.18
C ARG A 60 -21.27 -19.07 -16.87
N MET A 61 -21.57 -19.44 -15.63
CA MET A 61 -21.51 -20.83 -15.17
C MET A 61 -22.78 -21.23 -14.41
N ASN A 62 -23.19 -22.47 -14.59
CA ASN A 62 -24.29 -23.10 -13.85
C ASN A 62 -23.75 -24.05 -12.80
N PHE A 63 -24.52 -24.20 -11.73
CA PHE A 63 -24.28 -25.24 -10.75
C PHE A 63 -24.70 -26.60 -11.32
N GLU A 64 -23.81 -27.58 -11.24
CA GLU A 64 -24.06 -28.96 -11.62
C GLU A 64 -23.46 -29.93 -10.59
N VAL A 65 -23.98 -31.16 -10.56
CA VAL A 65 -23.39 -32.25 -9.77
C VAL A 65 -22.71 -33.19 -10.76
N VAL A 66 -21.38 -33.19 -10.78
CA VAL A 66 -20.55 -34.02 -11.67
C VAL A 66 -19.86 -35.07 -10.82
N ASP A 67 -20.09 -36.35 -11.14
CA ASP A 67 -19.55 -37.50 -10.38
C ASP A 67 -19.81 -37.43 -8.86
N GLY A 68 -21.00 -36.94 -8.48
CA GLY A 68 -21.40 -36.78 -7.08
C GLY A 68 -20.82 -35.55 -6.39
N ASN A 69 -20.04 -34.73 -7.09
CA ASN A 69 -19.44 -33.51 -6.55
C ASN A 69 -20.16 -32.26 -7.08
N ASN A 70 -20.45 -31.34 -6.17
CA ASN A 70 -20.99 -30.03 -6.50
C ASN A 70 -19.93 -29.20 -7.23
N GLN A 71 -20.22 -28.74 -8.45
CA GLN A 71 -19.31 -27.91 -9.24
C GLN A 71 -20.07 -26.80 -9.97
N TYR A 72 -19.32 -25.79 -10.43
CA TYR A 72 -19.81 -24.86 -11.43
C TYR A 72 -19.17 -25.20 -12.76
N VAL A 73 -19.98 -25.36 -13.79
CA VAL A 73 -19.53 -25.64 -15.15
C VAL A 73 -19.99 -24.54 -16.10
N LYS A 74 -19.24 -24.34 -17.18
CA LYS A 74 -19.59 -23.36 -18.22
C LYS A 74 -21.01 -23.61 -18.75
N ASP A 75 -21.84 -22.58 -18.73
CA ASP A 75 -23.20 -22.71 -19.26
C ASP A 75 -23.17 -22.90 -20.80
N SER A 76 -23.65 -24.05 -21.26
CA SER A 76 -23.70 -24.44 -22.67
C SER A 76 -24.86 -23.82 -23.46
N LEU A 77 -25.88 -23.29 -22.79
CA LEU A 77 -27.08 -22.69 -23.38
C LEU A 77 -26.92 -21.19 -23.61
N SER A 78 -26.26 -20.47 -22.70
CA SER A 78 -26.05 -19.03 -22.82
C SER A 78 -24.81 -18.55 -22.07
N GLN A 79 -24.09 -17.61 -22.67
CA GLN A 79 -23.01 -16.88 -22.01
C GLN A 79 -23.36 -15.40 -21.77
N THR A 80 -24.63 -15.02 -21.93
CA THR A 80 -25.06 -13.65 -21.68
C THR A 80 -25.40 -13.47 -20.21
N VAL A 81 -24.72 -12.56 -19.53
CA VAL A 81 -25.11 -12.09 -18.19
C VAL A 81 -25.78 -10.73 -18.30
N LYS A 82 -26.86 -10.53 -17.55
CA LYS A 82 -27.59 -9.26 -17.54
C LYS A 82 -27.47 -8.54 -16.21
N TYR A 83 -27.44 -7.22 -16.30
CA TYR A 83 -27.50 -6.32 -15.18
C TYR A 83 -28.63 -5.32 -15.39
N VAL A 84 -29.29 -4.91 -14.31
CA VAL A 84 -30.10 -3.70 -14.28
C VAL A 84 -29.21 -2.57 -13.76
N TRP A 85 -29.10 -1.51 -14.53
CA TRP A 85 -28.38 -0.30 -14.15
C TRP A 85 -29.35 0.85 -13.94
N ARG A 86 -29.67 1.09 -12.67
CA ARG A 86 -30.40 2.29 -12.22
C ARG A 86 -29.33 3.28 -11.79
N ASN A 87 -29.52 4.57 -11.98
CA ASN A 87 -28.48 5.61 -11.79
C ASN A 87 -27.62 5.48 -10.51
N ASP A 88 -28.13 4.85 -9.46
CA ASP A 88 -27.49 4.60 -8.18
C ASP A 88 -26.92 3.19 -7.96
N SER A 89 -27.23 2.22 -8.83
CA SER A 89 -26.98 0.80 -8.60
C SER A 89 -26.84 -0.03 -9.88
N LEU A 90 -25.88 -0.96 -9.87
CA LEU A 90 -25.69 -1.98 -10.89
C LEU A 90 -25.94 -3.35 -10.26
N ILE A 91 -27.00 -4.04 -10.69
CA ILE A 91 -27.48 -5.27 -10.05
C ILE A 91 -27.57 -6.38 -11.09
N LYS A 92 -26.85 -7.48 -10.86
CA LYS A 92 -26.98 -8.69 -11.69
C LYS A 92 -28.39 -9.27 -11.56
N THR A 93 -29.02 -9.62 -12.69
CA THR A 93 -30.44 -10.01 -12.72
C THR A 93 -30.71 -11.42 -12.20
N GLU A 94 -29.73 -12.32 -12.32
CA GLU A 94 -29.85 -13.74 -11.97
C GLU A 94 -29.05 -14.00 -10.69
N ASN A 95 -29.57 -14.73 -9.71
CA ASN A 95 -28.87 -15.03 -8.45
C ASN A 95 -28.38 -16.47 -8.33
N ASN A 96 -28.66 -17.31 -9.32
CA ASN A 96 -28.32 -18.74 -9.38
C ASN A 96 -27.26 -19.07 -10.43
N VAL A 97 -26.76 -18.06 -11.14
CA VAL A 97 -25.75 -18.20 -12.19
C VAL A 97 -24.46 -17.56 -11.70
N LEU A 98 -23.34 -18.25 -11.79
CA LEU A 98 -22.05 -17.71 -11.36
C LEU A 98 -21.40 -16.93 -12.50
N ILE A 99 -20.80 -15.77 -12.20
CA ILE A 99 -19.71 -15.22 -13.02
C ILE A 99 -18.42 -15.78 -12.43
N GLY A 100 -17.92 -16.87 -13.02
CA GLY A 100 -16.76 -17.60 -12.53
C GLY A 100 -15.49 -17.24 -13.27
N MET A 101 -14.35 -17.29 -12.58
CA MET A 101 -13.03 -17.17 -13.19
C MET A 101 -12.59 -18.53 -13.72
N THR A 102 -12.38 -18.62 -15.02
CA THR A 102 -12.03 -19.88 -15.69
C THR A 102 -10.69 -19.78 -16.43
N ASN A 103 -10.06 -20.92 -16.68
CA ASN A 103 -9.03 -21.04 -17.70
C ASN A 103 -9.62 -20.89 -19.12
N ALA A 104 -8.80 -21.09 -20.15
CA ALA A 104 -9.22 -21.02 -21.55
C ALA A 104 -10.23 -22.13 -21.94
N ASP A 105 -10.17 -23.29 -21.30
CA ASP A 105 -11.07 -24.42 -21.55
C ASP A 105 -12.45 -24.24 -20.91
N GLY A 106 -12.57 -23.31 -19.95
CA GLY A 106 -13.80 -23.01 -19.21
C GLY A 106 -13.89 -23.70 -17.85
N ASP A 107 -12.79 -24.30 -17.37
CA ASP A 107 -12.73 -24.91 -16.04
C ASP A 107 -12.67 -23.84 -14.97
N TRP A 108 -13.53 -23.97 -13.97
CA TRP A 108 -13.61 -23.03 -12.86
C TRP A 108 -12.45 -23.21 -11.89
N ASN A 109 -11.84 -22.10 -11.46
CA ASN A 109 -10.75 -22.12 -10.48
C ASN A 109 -11.19 -21.89 -9.02
N GLY A 110 -12.51 -21.83 -8.75
CA GLY A 110 -13.07 -21.60 -7.42
C GLY A 110 -13.41 -20.14 -7.08
N ILE A 111 -13.09 -19.18 -7.96
CA ILE A 111 -13.37 -17.75 -7.74
C ILE A 111 -14.55 -17.30 -8.60
N GLY A 112 -15.49 -16.55 -8.02
CA GLY A 112 -16.59 -15.95 -8.78
C GLY A 112 -17.66 -15.28 -7.91
N ASP A 113 -18.52 -14.52 -8.57
CA ASP A 113 -19.66 -13.84 -7.94
C ASP A 113 -20.97 -14.51 -8.34
N LEU A 114 -21.63 -15.18 -7.39
CA LEU A 114 -22.97 -15.77 -7.61
C LEU A 114 -24.04 -14.68 -7.61
N VAL A 115 -23.96 -13.77 -6.63
CA VAL A 115 -24.77 -12.56 -6.52
C VAL A 115 -23.82 -11.37 -6.65
N SER A 116 -24.16 -10.41 -7.52
CA SER A 116 -23.36 -9.21 -7.71
C SER A 116 -24.27 -7.98 -7.71
N SER A 117 -24.00 -7.06 -6.78
CA SER A 117 -24.71 -5.81 -6.64
C SER A 117 -23.73 -4.73 -6.21
N SER A 118 -23.78 -3.60 -6.90
CA SER A 118 -22.99 -2.40 -6.59
C SER A 118 -23.93 -1.22 -6.44
N ALA A 119 -23.58 -0.31 -5.53
CA ALA A 119 -24.28 0.95 -5.34
C ALA A 119 -23.25 2.08 -5.29
N LEU A 120 -23.69 3.31 -5.58
CA LEU A 120 -22.85 4.50 -5.41
C LEU A 120 -22.35 4.58 -3.96
N CYS A 121 -21.05 4.79 -3.80
CA CYS A 121 -20.46 5.04 -2.49
C CYS A 121 -20.80 6.48 -2.06
N THR A 122 -21.68 6.61 -1.06
CA THR A 122 -22.07 7.91 -0.49
C THR A 122 -21.31 8.27 0.77
N TYR A 123 -20.41 7.40 1.22
CA TYR A 123 -19.61 7.64 2.41
C TYR A 123 -18.48 8.63 2.11
N THR A 124 -18.17 9.44 3.11
CA THR A 124 -17.08 10.43 3.04
C THR A 124 -16.20 10.28 4.27
N ASN A 125 -14.91 10.58 4.11
CA ASN A 125 -13.99 10.57 5.24
C ASN A 125 -14.30 11.74 6.18
N ILE A 126 -14.29 11.48 7.48
CA ILE A 126 -14.65 12.47 8.50
C ILE A 126 -13.39 13.27 8.87
N ALA A 127 -13.00 14.19 7.98
CA ALA A 127 -11.85 15.07 8.16
C ALA A 127 -12.15 16.26 9.10
N PRO A 128 -11.12 16.86 9.75
CA PRO A 128 -11.26 18.13 10.45
C PRO A 128 -11.59 19.27 9.47
N SER A 129 -12.12 20.38 9.98
CA SER A 129 -12.42 21.56 9.14
C SER A 129 -11.16 22.20 8.56
N SER A 130 -10.03 22.04 9.24
CA SER A 130 -8.71 22.52 8.82
C SER A 130 -7.59 21.68 9.41
N THR A 131 -6.52 21.48 8.64
CA THR A 131 -5.27 20.82 9.08
C THR A 131 -4.18 21.82 9.45
N ALA A 132 -4.46 23.13 9.43
CA ALA A 132 -3.45 24.17 9.65
C ALA A 132 -2.77 24.09 11.03
N ASN A 133 -3.50 23.58 12.04
CA ASN A 133 -3.01 23.41 13.41
C ASN A 133 -2.70 21.95 13.75
N ALA A 134 -2.55 21.08 12.75
CA ALA A 134 -2.25 19.67 12.97
C ALA A 134 -0.91 19.51 13.70
N LYS A 135 -0.91 18.67 14.73
CA LYS A 135 0.28 18.32 15.52
C LYS A 135 0.74 16.93 15.13
N LYS A 136 2.05 16.72 15.09
CA LYS A 136 2.63 15.39 14.87
C LYS A 136 2.61 14.58 16.16
N TYR A 137 2.17 13.35 16.05
CA TYR A 137 2.10 12.36 17.12
C TYR A 137 2.82 11.08 16.69
N ILE A 138 3.32 10.37 17.68
CA ILE A 138 3.73 8.97 17.57
C ILE A 138 2.48 8.15 17.83
N PHE A 139 2.00 7.45 16.80
CA PHE A 139 0.97 6.43 16.92
C PHE A 139 1.67 5.08 17.11
N SER A 140 1.45 4.48 18.27
CA SER A 140 2.03 3.20 18.66
C SER A 140 0.93 2.20 18.99
N PHE A 141 1.08 0.97 18.51
CA PHE A 141 0.13 -0.11 18.77
C PHE A 141 0.84 -1.46 18.74
N ASN A 142 0.27 -2.44 19.42
CA ASN A 142 0.69 -3.82 19.29
C ASN A 142 0.00 -4.46 18.07
N ASN A 143 0.78 -4.87 17.07
CA ASN A 143 0.28 -5.46 15.83
C ASN A 143 -0.13 -6.93 16.09
N GLY A 144 -1.42 -7.13 16.35
CA GLY A 144 -2.00 -8.45 16.61
C GLY A 144 -1.38 -9.21 17.80
N GLY A 145 -0.74 -8.51 18.74
CA GLY A 145 -0.16 -9.10 19.96
C GLY A 145 1.32 -9.46 19.87
N ARG A 146 1.95 -9.26 18.71
CA ARG A 146 3.28 -9.81 18.39
C ARG A 146 4.41 -8.81 18.57
N GLU A 147 4.22 -7.61 18.06
CA GLU A 147 5.27 -6.57 18.01
C GLU A 147 4.67 -5.19 18.22
N ILE A 148 5.45 -4.28 18.83
CA ILE A 148 5.07 -2.88 18.91
C ILE A 148 5.45 -2.21 17.60
N PHE A 149 4.44 -1.70 16.90
CA PHE A 149 4.60 -0.89 15.72
C PHE A 149 4.44 0.58 16.08
N GLU A 150 5.29 1.44 15.53
CA GLU A 150 5.20 2.89 15.72
C GLU A 150 5.31 3.62 14.38
N ARG A 151 4.39 4.54 14.13
CA ARG A 151 4.45 5.43 12.96
C ARG A 151 3.94 6.83 13.30
N MET A 152 4.20 7.79 12.42
CA MET A 152 3.68 9.13 12.61
C MET A 152 2.19 9.22 12.29
N SER A 153 1.48 10.00 13.09
CA SER A 153 0.10 10.42 12.86
C SER A 153 0.04 11.94 13.05
N GLU A 154 -0.81 12.61 12.31
CA GLU A 154 -1.20 13.99 12.55
C GLU A 154 -2.51 13.99 13.34
N VAL A 155 -2.58 14.91 14.31
CA VAL A 155 -3.72 15.04 15.22
C VAL A 155 -4.22 16.47 15.23
N VAL A 156 -5.53 16.64 15.06
CA VAL A 156 -6.23 17.93 15.18
C VAL A 156 -7.24 17.86 16.32
N PHE A 157 -7.18 18.83 17.22
CA PHE A 157 -8.22 19.06 18.22
C PHE A 157 -9.12 20.21 17.75
N GLU A 158 -10.43 19.96 17.62
CA GLU A 158 -11.41 20.92 17.13
C GLU A 158 -12.69 20.84 17.98
N GLY A 159 -12.90 21.84 18.84
CA GLY A 159 -14.01 21.84 19.78
C GLY A 159 -13.98 20.62 20.71
N ASN A 160 -15.04 19.82 20.68
CA ASN A 160 -15.16 18.57 21.45
C ASN A 160 -14.73 17.33 20.64
N TYR A 161 -13.97 17.52 19.56
CA TYR A 161 -13.52 16.43 18.70
C TYR A 161 -12.00 16.38 18.64
N VAL A 162 -11.49 15.17 18.44
CA VAL A 162 -10.13 14.90 18.00
C VAL A 162 -10.18 14.16 16.68
N TYR A 163 -9.26 14.49 15.78
CA TYR A 163 -9.09 13.82 14.49
C TYR A 163 -7.68 13.30 14.42
N VAL A 164 -7.53 12.03 14.03
CA VAL A 164 -6.22 11.37 13.88
C VAL A 164 -6.11 10.81 12.47
N ASN A 165 -4.98 10.99 11.78
CA ASN A 165 -4.75 10.35 10.48
C ASN A 165 -3.76 9.19 10.57
N ASN A 166 -3.47 8.54 9.44
CA ASN A 166 -2.54 7.43 9.33
C ASN A 166 -2.80 6.30 10.35
N ILE A 167 -4.09 5.98 10.55
CA ILE A 167 -4.56 4.81 11.31
C ILE A 167 -4.52 3.54 10.46
N ASP A 168 -4.46 3.67 9.15
CA ASP A 168 -4.08 2.59 8.24
C ASP A 168 -3.06 3.14 7.25
N SER A 169 -1.93 2.44 7.08
CA SER A 169 -0.86 2.86 6.17
C SER A 169 -1.27 2.75 4.70
N ASP A 170 -2.34 2.01 4.39
CA ASP A 170 -2.85 1.87 3.04
C ASP A 170 -3.66 3.09 2.59
N ILE A 171 -4.18 3.88 3.55
CA ILE A 171 -4.87 5.15 3.31
C ILE A 171 -4.40 6.18 4.35
N PRO A 172 -3.12 6.61 4.29
CA PRO A 172 -2.48 7.37 5.36
C PRO A 172 -3.10 8.76 5.58
N ASP A 173 -3.71 9.34 4.54
CA ASP A 173 -4.33 10.66 4.59
C ASP A 173 -5.75 10.66 5.17
N ALA A 174 -6.34 9.48 5.41
CA ALA A 174 -7.68 9.37 5.96
C ALA A 174 -7.71 9.72 7.44
N TRP A 175 -8.70 10.50 7.84
CA TRP A 175 -8.94 10.92 9.22
C TRP A 175 -9.95 10.04 9.93
N VAL A 176 -9.76 9.89 11.24
CA VAL A 176 -10.65 9.17 12.15
C VAL A 176 -11.01 10.12 13.29
N ARG A 177 -12.30 10.31 13.54
CA ARG A 177 -12.79 11.24 14.55
C ARG A 177 -13.11 10.52 15.86
N GLY A 178 -12.63 11.06 16.97
CA GLY A 178 -13.06 10.72 18.32
C GLY A 178 -13.78 11.91 18.98
N ASP A 179 -14.69 11.61 19.89
CA ASP A 179 -15.42 12.60 20.69
C ASP A 179 -14.76 12.75 22.07
N ILE A 180 -14.36 13.96 22.44
CA ILE A 180 -13.75 14.28 23.73
C ILE A 180 -14.85 14.39 24.79
N LYS A 181 -14.72 13.63 25.87
CA LYS A 181 -15.63 13.64 27.03
C LYS A 181 -14.81 13.62 28.32
N GLY A 182 -14.46 14.80 28.81
CA GLY A 182 -13.65 14.95 30.02
C GLY A 182 -12.25 14.35 29.83
N ASP A 183 -11.91 13.35 30.62
CA ASP A 183 -10.65 12.59 30.58
C ASP A 183 -10.69 11.40 29.59
N LYS A 184 -11.67 11.38 28.67
CA LYS A 184 -11.83 10.33 27.67
C LYS A 184 -11.93 10.87 26.25
N ILE A 185 -11.45 10.08 25.29
CA ILE A 185 -11.77 10.21 23.86
C ILE A 185 -12.53 8.96 23.44
N ILE A 186 -13.71 9.11 22.85
CA ILE A 186 -14.56 8.00 22.40
C ILE A 186 -14.58 7.95 20.89
N PHE A 187 -14.06 6.86 20.32
CA PHE A 187 -14.19 6.58 18.88
C PHE A 187 -15.42 5.70 18.66
N ASN A 188 -16.39 6.22 17.91
CA ASN A 188 -17.69 5.58 17.69
C ASN A 188 -17.81 5.03 16.28
N ASN A 189 -18.45 3.86 16.17
CA ASN A 189 -18.83 3.14 14.97
C ASN A 189 -17.67 2.88 14.00
N ALA A 190 -17.94 2.10 12.95
CA ALA A 190 -17.03 2.05 11.82
C ALA A 190 -17.01 3.42 11.13
N GLN A 191 -15.83 3.91 10.74
CA GLN A 191 -15.63 5.16 10.01
C GLN A 191 -14.99 4.89 8.66
N PHE A 192 -15.55 5.51 7.62
CA PHE A 192 -15.07 5.37 6.26
C PHE A 192 -13.73 6.10 6.10
N MET A 193 -12.72 5.38 5.62
CA MET A 193 -11.39 5.94 5.38
C MET A 193 -11.25 6.43 3.95
N GLY A 194 -11.68 5.62 2.98
CA GLY A 194 -11.54 5.94 1.57
C GLY A 194 -11.36 4.70 0.71
N LEU A 195 -10.93 4.93 -0.53
CA LEU A 195 -10.57 3.89 -1.48
C LEU A 195 -9.09 3.52 -1.32
N PHE A 196 -8.80 2.25 -1.01
CA PHE A 196 -7.47 1.70 -1.19
C PHE A 196 -7.30 1.34 -2.67
N SER A 197 -6.58 2.19 -3.39
CA SER A 197 -6.52 2.15 -4.84
C SER A 197 -5.88 0.87 -5.38
N SER A 198 -4.79 0.38 -4.78
CA SER A 198 -4.06 -0.80 -5.26
C SER A 198 -4.87 -2.10 -5.21
N LYS A 199 -5.82 -2.21 -4.27
CA LYS A 199 -6.72 -3.37 -4.14
C LYS A 199 -8.14 -3.06 -4.62
N HIS A 200 -8.40 -1.85 -5.13
CA HIS A 200 -9.73 -1.38 -5.52
C HIS A 200 -10.79 -1.64 -4.45
N ALA A 201 -10.48 -1.39 -3.17
CA ALA A 201 -11.38 -1.72 -2.07
C ALA A 201 -11.58 -0.53 -1.14
N TYR A 202 -12.82 -0.27 -0.74
CA TYR A 202 -13.10 0.71 0.30
C TYR A 202 -12.69 0.20 1.67
N LYS A 203 -11.90 0.99 2.40
CA LYS A 203 -11.49 0.70 3.77
C LYS A 203 -12.28 1.47 4.81
N TRP A 204 -12.42 0.81 5.95
CA TRP A 204 -13.06 1.32 7.15
C TRP A 204 -12.17 1.02 8.34
N VAL A 205 -12.11 1.95 9.27
CA VAL A 205 -11.60 1.68 10.61
C VAL A 205 -12.78 1.43 11.53
N MET A 206 -12.68 0.44 12.41
CA MET A 206 -13.70 0.15 13.41
C MET A 206 -13.07 0.01 14.80
N PRO A 207 -13.76 0.50 15.84
CA PRO A 207 -13.51 0.08 17.22
C PRO A 207 -13.52 -1.44 17.30
N ALA A 208 -12.56 -2.03 17.99
CA ALA A 208 -12.46 -3.49 18.07
C ALA A 208 -11.98 -3.93 19.44
N ASP A 209 -12.56 -5.04 19.90
CA ASP A 209 -11.96 -5.87 20.92
C ASP A 209 -10.95 -6.77 20.23
N VAL A 210 -9.72 -6.79 20.73
CA VAL A 210 -8.64 -7.52 20.10
C VAL A 210 -7.75 -8.11 21.18
N SER A 211 -7.53 -9.42 21.11
CA SER A 211 -6.68 -10.15 22.03
C SER A 211 -5.79 -11.13 21.30
N TYR A 212 -4.61 -11.37 21.85
CA TYR A 212 -3.70 -12.39 21.32
C TYR A 212 -3.84 -13.68 22.11
N ASN A 213 -4.17 -14.75 21.41
CA ASN A 213 -4.18 -16.09 21.98
C ASN A 213 -2.80 -16.72 21.77
N SER A 214 -2.00 -16.70 22.84
CA SER A 214 -0.63 -17.24 22.79
C SER A 214 -0.58 -18.77 22.67
N GLN A 215 -1.65 -19.50 23.00
CA GLN A 215 -1.67 -20.96 22.86
C GLN A 215 -1.82 -21.35 21.39
N ASP A 216 -2.68 -20.66 20.66
CA ASP A 216 -2.96 -20.96 19.26
C ASP A 216 -2.09 -20.12 18.29
N GLY A 217 -1.38 -19.12 18.79
CA GLY A 217 -0.58 -18.19 17.97
C GLY A 217 -1.43 -17.26 17.11
N THR A 218 -2.72 -17.14 17.44
CA THR A 218 -3.73 -16.38 16.69
C THR A 218 -4.09 -15.09 17.39
N THR A 219 -4.63 -14.15 16.62
CA THR A 219 -5.26 -12.95 17.15
C THR A 219 -6.77 -13.13 17.04
N ASP A 220 -7.47 -13.00 18.15
CA ASP A 220 -8.92 -12.95 18.21
C ASP A 220 -9.38 -11.49 18.12
N TYR A 221 -10.46 -11.25 17.38
CA TYR A 221 -10.92 -9.90 17.10
C TYR A 221 -12.44 -9.85 16.91
N LYS A 222 -13.04 -8.77 17.39
CA LYS A 222 -14.47 -8.50 17.28
C LYS A 222 -14.73 -7.01 17.15
N SER A 223 -15.51 -6.60 16.16
CA SER A 223 -15.94 -5.21 16.03
C SER A 223 -16.78 -4.78 17.25
N LEU A 224 -16.52 -3.57 17.75
CA LEU A 224 -17.28 -2.93 18.81
C LEU A 224 -18.03 -1.70 18.27
N PRO A 225 -19.13 -1.29 18.93
CA PRO A 225 -19.80 -0.04 18.58
C PRO A 225 -18.97 1.20 18.95
N PHE A 226 -18.10 1.11 19.95
CA PHE A 226 -17.18 2.18 20.34
C PHE A 226 -15.99 1.63 21.13
N VAL A 227 -14.92 2.44 21.22
CA VAL A 227 -13.82 2.25 22.17
C VAL A 227 -13.52 3.57 22.87
N SER A 228 -13.11 3.48 24.14
CA SER A 228 -12.81 4.63 25.00
C SER A 228 -11.32 4.68 25.31
N PHE A 229 -10.69 5.79 24.97
CA PHE A 229 -9.30 6.08 25.27
C PHE A 229 -9.23 6.94 26.53
N ASN A 230 -8.28 6.63 27.40
CA ASN A 230 -7.84 7.56 28.45
C ASN A 230 -7.18 8.75 27.78
N TYR A 231 -7.58 9.96 28.14
CA TYR A 231 -7.07 11.21 27.58
C TYR A 231 -6.48 12.07 28.70
N ASP A 232 -5.21 12.44 28.53
CA ASP A 232 -4.54 13.41 29.38
C ASP A 232 -4.48 14.76 28.64
N SER A 233 -5.24 15.73 29.12
CA SER A 233 -5.27 17.08 28.54
C SER A 233 -3.98 17.89 28.76
N GLN A 234 -3.16 17.56 29.76
CA GLN A 234 -1.91 18.28 30.04
C GLN A 234 -0.83 17.92 29.02
N THR A 235 -0.66 16.64 28.74
CA THR A 235 0.28 16.13 27.72
C THR A 235 -0.34 16.02 26.34
N GLN A 236 -1.67 16.18 26.25
CA GLN A 236 -2.49 15.91 25.07
C GLN A 236 -2.31 14.49 24.52
N SER A 237 -1.93 13.53 25.36
CA SER A 237 -1.75 12.12 24.99
C SER A 237 -3.02 11.33 25.24
N PHE A 238 -3.19 10.23 24.50
CA PHE A 238 -4.32 9.33 24.73
C PHE A 238 -3.99 7.89 24.41
N SER A 239 -4.59 6.96 25.16
CA SER A 239 -4.32 5.52 25.05
C SER A 239 -5.54 4.67 25.35
N CYS A 240 -5.63 3.50 24.72
CA CYS A 240 -6.66 2.50 25.03
C CYS A 240 -5.96 1.19 25.42
N PRO A 241 -5.85 0.84 26.72
CA PRO A 241 -5.06 -0.33 27.14
C PRO A 241 -5.78 -1.68 26.95
N GLU A 242 -7.11 -1.68 26.81
CA GLU A 242 -7.92 -2.91 26.80
C GLU A 242 -8.40 -3.31 25.41
N HIS A 243 -8.62 -2.32 24.54
CA HIS A 243 -9.20 -2.53 23.21
C HIS A 243 -8.32 -1.89 22.13
N GLY A 244 -8.85 -1.73 20.93
CA GLY A 244 -8.11 -1.11 19.85
C GLY A 244 -8.94 -0.78 18.62
N PHE A 245 -8.27 -0.80 17.49
CA PHE A 245 -8.88 -0.59 16.18
C PHE A 245 -8.63 -1.79 15.27
N MET A 246 -9.50 -1.93 14.28
CA MET A 246 -9.32 -2.80 13.13
C MET A 246 -9.58 -1.98 11.87
N ALA A 247 -8.65 -2.01 10.92
CA ALA A 247 -8.85 -1.44 9.58
C ALA A 247 -9.09 -2.56 8.58
N ASN A 248 -10.22 -2.50 7.87
CA ASN A 248 -10.80 -3.64 7.16
C ASN A 248 -11.39 -3.24 5.79
N TYR A 249 -11.50 -4.21 4.88
CA TYR A 249 -12.22 -4.03 3.61
C TYR A 249 -13.74 -4.03 3.82
N GLY A 250 -14.34 -2.84 3.83
CA GLY A 250 -15.74 -2.68 4.21
C GLY A 250 -15.95 -2.84 5.71
N TYR A 251 -17.21 -2.79 6.15
CA TYR A 251 -17.57 -2.68 7.57
C TYR A 251 -18.57 -3.72 8.07
N ARG A 252 -19.07 -4.61 7.18
CA ARG A 252 -20.12 -5.59 7.54
C ARG A 252 -19.56 -6.96 7.90
N LEU A 253 -18.50 -7.36 7.23
CA LEU A 253 -17.80 -8.63 7.43
C LEU A 253 -16.32 -8.31 7.62
N ILE A 254 -15.65 -9.12 8.42
CA ILE A 254 -14.22 -9.00 8.65
C ILE A 254 -13.52 -9.79 7.55
N ASP A 255 -12.59 -9.12 6.86
CA ASP A 255 -11.77 -9.67 5.80
C ASP A 255 -10.51 -10.32 6.39
N LEU A 256 -9.90 -11.24 5.66
CA LEU A 256 -8.65 -11.88 6.06
C LEU A 256 -7.46 -10.90 6.00
N GLU A 257 -7.45 -9.96 5.06
CA GLU A 257 -6.39 -8.96 4.87
C GLU A 257 -6.71 -7.64 5.62
N MET A 258 -6.77 -7.68 6.94
CA MET A 258 -7.04 -6.51 7.80
C MET A 258 -5.80 -6.08 8.62
N GLN A 259 -5.75 -4.80 9.02
CA GLN A 259 -4.77 -4.31 9.99
C GLN A 259 -5.41 -4.25 11.38
N VAL A 260 -4.71 -4.80 12.36
CA VAL A 260 -5.18 -4.88 13.75
C VAL A 260 -4.26 -4.09 14.66
N MET A 261 -4.83 -3.17 15.42
CA MET A 261 -4.08 -2.25 16.28
C MET A 261 -4.52 -2.44 17.73
N MET A 262 -3.81 -3.31 18.45
CA MET A 262 -4.06 -3.54 19.87
C MET A 262 -3.41 -2.45 20.71
N GLN A 263 -4.05 -2.11 21.83
CA GLN A 263 -3.50 -1.22 22.83
C GLN A 263 -2.95 0.12 22.29
N PRO A 264 -3.69 0.81 21.39
CA PRO A 264 -3.19 1.98 20.69
C PRO A 264 -2.87 3.13 21.66
N THR A 265 -1.81 3.85 21.36
CA THR A 265 -1.37 5.05 22.08
C THR A 265 -0.99 6.15 21.09
N PHE A 266 -1.28 7.39 21.47
CA PHE A 266 -0.93 8.60 20.75
C PHE A 266 -0.17 9.53 21.69
N ARG A 267 1.09 9.80 21.37
CA ARG A 267 1.96 10.69 22.14
C ARG A 267 2.46 11.82 21.26
N LEU A 268 2.46 13.05 21.75
CA LEU A 268 2.97 14.19 20.98
C LEU A 268 4.43 13.93 20.57
N LEU A 269 4.76 14.16 19.30
CA LEU A 269 6.13 14.07 18.81
C LEU A 269 6.91 15.30 19.27
N VAL A 270 7.87 15.10 20.17
CA VAL A 270 8.84 16.13 20.57
C VAL A 270 10.19 15.75 19.98
N GLU A 271 10.55 16.42 18.88
CA GLU A 271 11.78 16.11 18.14
C GLU A 271 13.02 16.61 18.90
N ASN A 272 13.90 15.70 19.29
CA ASN A 272 15.29 16.01 19.65
C ASN A 272 16.19 15.47 18.54
N ILE A 273 16.40 16.30 17.51
CA ILE A 273 17.10 15.92 16.28
C ILE A 273 18.49 15.35 16.62
N GLY A 274 18.78 14.16 16.10
CA GLY A 274 20.02 13.43 16.30
C GLY A 274 20.26 12.47 15.14
N LYS A 275 21.49 11.95 15.06
CA LYS A 275 21.85 10.96 14.04
C LYS A 275 21.05 9.67 14.26
N PRO A 276 20.54 9.00 13.21
CA PRO A 276 19.99 7.66 13.34
C PRO A 276 21.00 6.70 14.00
N LYS A 277 20.53 5.62 14.60
CA LYS A 277 21.43 4.54 15.04
C LYS A 277 21.90 3.74 13.83
N ASN A 278 23.09 3.15 13.91
CA ASN A 278 23.61 2.27 12.88
C ASN A 278 22.59 1.13 12.62
N PRO A 279 22.31 0.77 11.34
CA PRO A 279 21.49 -0.39 11.01
C PRO A 279 22.05 -1.69 11.58
N VAL A 280 21.18 -2.67 11.83
CA VAL A 280 21.56 -4.01 12.30
C VAL A 280 21.07 -5.04 11.29
N PHE A 281 21.97 -5.79 10.64
CA PHE A 281 21.56 -6.90 9.79
C PHE A 281 20.99 -8.05 10.63
N THR A 282 19.86 -8.58 10.20
CA THR A 282 19.17 -9.69 10.86
C THR A 282 19.13 -10.95 10.01
N GLY A 283 19.36 -10.85 8.69
CA GLY A 283 19.52 -12.02 7.84
C GLY A 283 19.77 -11.71 6.36
N ILE A 284 20.27 -12.71 5.64
CA ILE A 284 20.27 -12.75 4.17
C ILE A 284 19.67 -14.09 3.76
N GLN A 285 18.78 -14.05 2.79
CA GLN A 285 18.12 -15.20 2.18
C GLN A 285 18.51 -15.25 0.70
N GLU A 286 19.08 -16.38 0.28
CA GLU A 286 19.38 -16.65 -1.13
C GLU A 286 18.08 -17.13 -1.80
N MET A 287 17.61 -16.40 -2.81
CA MET A 287 16.34 -16.69 -3.50
C MET A 287 16.54 -17.50 -4.80
N GLY A 288 17.81 -17.72 -5.18
CA GLY A 288 18.20 -18.44 -6.38
C GLY A 288 18.81 -17.51 -7.44
N GLY A 289 19.81 -18.02 -8.17
CA GLY A 289 20.60 -17.22 -9.11
C GLY A 289 21.39 -16.14 -8.39
N ASP A 290 21.33 -14.91 -8.91
CA ASP A 290 21.93 -13.72 -8.28
C ASP A 290 20.94 -13.01 -7.32
N THR A 291 19.73 -13.54 -7.13
CA THR A 291 18.67 -12.89 -6.35
C THR A 291 18.85 -13.13 -4.85
N LYS A 292 18.84 -12.04 -4.07
CA LYS A 292 18.97 -12.08 -2.62
C LYS A 292 17.93 -11.21 -1.95
N ARG A 293 17.37 -11.70 -0.85
CA ARG A 293 16.56 -10.90 0.09
C ARG A 293 17.38 -10.66 1.35
N PHE A 294 17.71 -9.41 1.66
CA PHE A 294 18.41 -9.08 2.90
C PHE A 294 17.48 -8.36 3.86
N ILE A 295 17.69 -8.62 5.15
CA ILE A 295 16.85 -8.16 6.23
C ILE A 295 17.74 -7.39 7.20
N PHE A 296 17.31 -6.19 7.54
CA PHE A 296 17.97 -5.35 8.52
C PHE A 296 16.95 -4.61 9.37
N SER A 297 17.36 -4.18 10.56
CA SER A 297 16.59 -3.28 11.38
C SER A 297 17.24 -1.90 11.38
N LEU A 298 16.39 -0.88 11.23
CA LEU A 298 16.74 0.52 11.46
C LEU A 298 15.84 1.05 12.58
N ASP A 299 16.46 1.43 13.70
CA ASP A 299 15.73 1.94 14.85
C ASP A 299 14.99 3.25 14.51
N ARG A 300 13.74 3.37 14.97
CA ARG A 300 12.91 4.57 14.81
C ARG A 300 13.38 5.71 15.72
N TYR A 301 14.20 5.40 16.73
CA TYR A 301 14.80 6.35 17.63
C TYR A 301 16.25 6.65 17.24
N ASN A 302 16.61 7.93 17.29
CA ASN A 302 17.99 8.36 17.06
C ASN A 302 18.92 7.99 18.23
N GLU A 303 20.21 8.31 18.09
CA GLU A 303 21.23 8.05 19.12
C GLU A 303 20.96 8.74 20.48
N ARG A 304 20.04 9.70 20.52
CA ARG A 304 19.60 10.43 21.72
C ARG A 304 18.32 9.85 22.33
N GLY A 305 17.78 8.78 21.77
CA GLY A 305 16.54 8.16 22.24
C GLY A 305 15.27 8.96 21.91
N SER A 306 15.30 9.81 20.88
CA SER A 306 14.12 10.54 20.40
C SER A 306 13.58 9.92 19.11
N PHE A 307 12.26 9.73 19.05
CA PHE A 307 11.58 9.21 17.86
C PHE A 307 11.81 10.17 16.70
N MET A 308 12.25 9.64 15.56
CA MET A 308 12.58 10.45 14.40
C MET A 308 11.33 10.73 13.56
N ASN A 309 11.20 11.98 13.11
CA ASN A 309 10.22 12.32 12.09
C ASN A 309 10.57 11.60 10.79
N SER A 310 9.79 10.58 10.44
CA SER A 310 10.12 9.66 9.34
C SER A 310 10.09 10.29 7.96
N LYS A 311 9.44 11.45 7.78
CA LYS A 311 9.53 12.24 6.54
C LYS A 311 10.95 12.74 6.25
N ASN A 312 11.80 12.78 7.28
CA ASN A 312 13.18 13.26 7.21
C ASN A 312 14.20 12.12 7.35
N VAL A 313 13.79 10.85 7.39
CA VAL A 313 14.70 9.71 7.58
C VAL A 313 14.68 8.81 6.38
N TYR A 314 15.88 8.47 5.93
CA TYR A 314 16.11 7.69 4.73
C TYR A 314 17.24 6.69 4.96
N TYR A 315 17.38 5.75 4.04
CA TYR A 315 18.56 4.89 3.97
C TYR A 315 19.02 4.70 2.52
N ASN A 316 20.31 4.40 2.36
CA ASN A 316 20.94 4.04 1.11
C ASN A 316 21.42 2.59 1.18
N ILE A 317 21.35 1.90 0.05
CA ILE A 317 21.92 0.56 -0.12
C ILE A 317 23.23 0.66 -0.88
N TYR A 318 24.20 -0.19 -0.51
CA TYR A 318 25.50 -0.29 -1.15
C TYR A 318 25.72 -1.73 -1.62
N LEU A 319 26.04 -1.93 -2.88
CA LEU A 319 26.47 -3.23 -3.42
C LEU A 319 27.97 -3.15 -3.73
N ASN A 320 28.78 -3.99 -3.09
CA ASN A 320 30.23 -4.05 -3.25
C ASN A 320 30.89 -2.65 -3.14
N ASP A 321 30.61 -1.94 -2.04
CA ASP A 321 31.13 -0.60 -1.75
C ASP A 321 30.71 0.49 -2.75
N LYS A 322 29.62 0.30 -3.51
CA LYS A 322 29.03 1.31 -4.39
C LYS A 322 27.59 1.59 -4.01
N LYS A 323 27.25 2.86 -3.82
CA LYS A 323 25.86 3.31 -3.58
C LYS A 323 24.99 2.85 -4.75
N TYR A 324 23.92 2.13 -4.43
CA TYR A 324 23.03 1.49 -5.38
C TYR A 324 21.79 2.35 -5.62
N THR A 325 21.36 2.41 -6.88
CA THR A 325 20.15 3.11 -7.29
C THR A 325 19.20 2.09 -7.88
N PHE A 326 18.02 1.98 -7.30
CA PHE A 326 16.95 1.14 -7.81
C PHE A 326 16.29 1.86 -8.99
N THR A 327 16.15 1.17 -10.12
CA THR A 327 15.69 1.76 -11.38
C THR A 327 14.43 1.06 -11.89
N PRO A 328 13.55 1.75 -12.62
CA PRO A 328 12.40 1.13 -13.27
C PRO A 328 12.78 0.03 -14.28
N SER A 329 14.01 -0.02 -14.79
CA SER A 329 14.44 -1.13 -15.67
C SER A 329 14.60 -2.45 -14.94
N VAL A 330 14.99 -2.42 -13.66
CA VAL A 330 15.15 -3.63 -12.82
C VAL A 330 13.89 -3.87 -11.98
N TYR A 331 13.21 -2.80 -11.57
CA TYR A 331 12.00 -2.82 -10.75
C TYR A 331 10.87 -2.08 -11.49
N PRO A 332 10.20 -2.71 -12.48
CA PRO A 332 9.28 -2.04 -13.43
C PRO A 332 8.08 -1.30 -12.84
N TRP A 333 7.73 -1.55 -11.58
CA TRP A 333 6.65 -0.87 -10.88
C TRP A 333 7.10 0.43 -10.19
N LEU A 334 8.39 0.73 -10.17
CA LEU A 334 8.88 2.03 -9.71
C LEU A 334 8.57 3.10 -10.77
N ASN A 335 7.99 4.22 -10.34
CA ASN A 335 7.70 5.35 -11.22
C ASN A 335 8.95 6.20 -11.55
N ALA A 336 10.00 6.08 -10.74
CA ALA A 336 11.26 6.81 -10.87
C ALA A 336 12.40 6.04 -10.21
N GLU A 337 13.63 6.45 -10.50
CA GLU A 337 14.81 5.95 -9.80
C GLU A 337 14.77 6.35 -8.31
N ILE A 338 15.22 5.46 -7.43
CA ILE A 338 15.30 5.72 -5.99
C ILE A 338 16.67 5.30 -5.45
N THR A 339 17.34 6.23 -4.77
CA THR A 339 18.63 6.03 -4.10
C THR A 339 18.48 6.28 -2.61
N ASP A 340 17.92 7.44 -2.27
CA ASP A 340 17.55 7.85 -0.92
C ASP A 340 16.17 7.26 -0.62
N ILE A 341 16.13 6.09 0.00
CA ILE A 341 14.88 5.35 0.24
C ILE A 341 14.27 5.86 1.54
N PRO A 342 13.04 6.42 1.54
CA PRO A 342 12.36 6.81 2.77
C PRO A 342 12.24 5.63 3.72
N ILE A 343 12.39 5.87 5.02
CA ILE A 343 12.31 4.78 6.02
C ILE A 343 10.93 4.09 6.04
N ASP A 344 9.86 4.77 5.66
CA ASP A 344 8.52 4.16 5.59
C ASP A 344 8.17 3.60 4.19
N PHE A 345 9.13 3.55 3.27
CA PHE A 345 8.90 3.02 1.93
C PHE A 345 8.69 1.50 1.97
N SER A 346 7.58 1.06 1.38
CA SER A 346 7.27 -0.35 1.12
C SER A 346 6.49 -0.44 -0.18
N ASP A 347 6.76 -1.45 -1.00
CA ASP A 347 5.81 -1.81 -2.06
C ASP A 347 4.76 -2.77 -1.49
N LYS A 348 3.53 -2.69 -2.04
CA LYS A 348 2.36 -3.41 -1.51
C LYS A 348 1.95 -4.61 -2.36
N THR A 349 2.70 -4.92 -3.41
CA THR A 349 2.26 -5.85 -4.47
C THR A 349 3.29 -6.91 -4.84
N ARG A 350 4.59 -6.58 -4.80
CA ARG A 350 5.68 -7.47 -5.21
C ARG A 350 6.57 -7.90 -4.02
N TYR A 351 6.52 -7.16 -2.92
CA TYR A 351 7.26 -7.41 -1.67
C TYR A 351 8.79 -7.36 -1.86
N ASP A 352 9.26 -6.50 -2.76
CA ASP A 352 10.67 -6.22 -2.98
C ASP A 352 11.22 -5.20 -1.97
N PHE A 353 10.35 -4.35 -1.42
CA PHE A 353 10.58 -3.46 -0.31
C PHE A 353 9.53 -3.70 0.75
N GLU A 354 9.94 -4.37 1.83
CA GLU A 354 9.09 -4.62 2.98
C GLU A 354 9.48 -3.68 4.12
N ASN A 355 8.47 -3.11 4.78
CA ASN A 355 8.63 -2.35 6.02
C ASN A 355 7.69 -2.91 7.08
N HIS A 356 8.27 -3.34 8.19
CA HIS A 356 7.58 -3.78 9.40
C HIS A 356 8.16 -3.05 10.61
N GLY A 357 7.78 -1.79 10.78
CA GLY A 357 8.19 -0.96 11.91
C GLY A 357 9.67 -0.59 11.77
N SER A 358 10.50 -1.13 12.66
CA SER A 358 11.96 -1.00 12.56
C SER A 358 12.59 -2.03 11.62
N ALA A 359 11.88 -3.08 11.22
CA ALA A 359 12.41 -4.12 10.36
C ALA A 359 12.17 -3.81 8.88
N HIS A 360 13.16 -4.10 8.06
CA HIS A 360 13.13 -3.92 6.61
C HIS A 360 13.62 -5.19 5.94
N ALA A 361 13.02 -5.53 4.82
CA ALA A 361 13.56 -6.52 3.90
C ALA A 361 13.57 -5.99 2.48
N ILE A 362 14.66 -6.25 1.76
CA ILE A 362 14.84 -5.74 0.41
C ILE A 362 15.33 -6.85 -0.50
N MET A 363 14.68 -6.98 -1.65
CA MET A 363 15.09 -7.86 -2.74
C MET A 363 16.10 -7.16 -3.64
N ILE A 364 17.17 -7.87 -4.00
CA ILE A 364 18.20 -7.43 -4.94
C ILE A 364 18.34 -8.49 -6.03
N TYR A 365 18.22 -8.05 -7.28
CA TYR A 365 18.36 -8.91 -8.47
C TYR A 365 19.77 -8.84 -9.09
N ASP A 366 20.60 -7.91 -8.62
CA ASP A 366 21.97 -7.73 -9.10
C ASP A 366 22.98 -8.52 -8.26
N LYS A 367 23.99 -9.06 -8.95
CA LYS A 367 25.08 -9.80 -8.30
C LYS A 367 25.84 -8.93 -7.29
N ALA A 368 25.73 -9.27 -6.01
CA ALA A 368 26.47 -8.63 -4.92
C ALA A 368 27.16 -9.67 -4.02
N THR A 369 28.45 -9.45 -3.75
CA THR A 369 29.21 -10.22 -2.75
C THR A 369 29.12 -9.59 -1.37
N ARG A 370 28.81 -8.30 -1.29
CA ARG A 370 28.72 -7.54 -0.04
C ARG A 370 27.63 -6.49 -0.14
N ILE A 371 26.75 -6.42 0.86
CA ILE A 371 25.61 -5.49 0.91
C ILE A 371 25.79 -4.58 2.13
N GLY A 372 25.70 -3.27 1.94
CA GLY A 372 25.81 -2.27 2.98
C GLY A 372 24.57 -1.40 3.10
N VAL A 373 24.29 -0.89 4.29
CA VAL A 373 23.21 0.05 4.58
C VAL A 373 23.79 1.26 5.32
N GLN A 374 23.42 2.46 4.86
CA GLN A 374 23.64 3.71 5.59
C GLN A 374 22.31 4.41 5.79
N ALA A 375 21.96 4.72 7.02
CA ALA A 375 20.80 5.54 7.32
C ALA A 375 21.21 7.00 7.52
N PHE A 376 20.28 7.92 7.27
CA PHE A 376 20.52 9.33 7.53
C PHE A 376 19.23 10.09 7.82
N TYR A 377 19.38 11.16 8.59
CA TYR A 377 18.37 12.19 8.76
C TYR A 377 18.70 13.37 7.83
N GLN A 378 17.71 13.91 7.12
CA GLN A 378 17.83 15.05 6.22
C GLN A 378 16.72 16.07 6.50
N ASP A 379 17.09 17.31 6.81
CA ASP A 379 16.18 18.46 6.93
C ASP A 379 16.84 19.71 6.35
N GLY A 380 16.37 20.18 5.20
CA GLY A 380 17.08 21.21 4.42
C GLY A 380 18.51 20.77 4.12
N ASP A 381 19.50 21.59 4.50
CA ASP A 381 20.93 21.28 4.33
C ASP A 381 21.51 20.40 5.45
N LYS A 382 20.75 20.15 6.52
CA LYS A 382 21.23 19.38 7.67
C LYS A 382 21.12 17.88 7.37
N ARG A 383 22.28 17.24 7.19
CA ARG A 383 22.41 15.79 7.02
C ARG A 383 23.17 15.15 8.18
N LEU A 384 22.56 14.18 8.84
CA LEU A 384 23.20 13.39 9.91
C LEU A 384 23.22 11.92 9.48
N VAL A 385 24.39 11.39 9.18
CA VAL A 385 24.58 10.05 8.58
C VAL A 385 25.14 9.05 9.58
N THR A 386 24.68 7.80 9.50
CA THR A 386 25.32 6.66 10.18
C THR A 386 26.64 6.28 9.51
N ASP A 387 27.37 5.39 10.15
CA ASP A 387 28.34 4.59 9.41
C ASP A 387 27.61 3.70 8.39
N ILE A 388 28.33 3.24 7.36
CA ILE A 388 27.84 2.17 6.48
C ILE A 388 28.11 0.85 7.20
N VAL A 389 27.04 0.15 7.55
CA VAL A 389 27.12 -1.20 8.13
C VAL A 389 26.97 -2.20 7.00
N TYR A 390 27.81 -3.23 6.97
CA TYR A 390 27.77 -4.29 5.97
C TYR A 390 27.27 -5.60 6.53
N SER A 391 26.74 -6.43 5.63
CA SER A 391 26.18 -7.75 5.95
C SER A 391 27.19 -8.76 6.48
N ASP A 392 28.49 -8.50 6.32
CA ASP A 392 29.60 -9.28 6.88
C ASP A 392 30.00 -8.83 8.30
N GLY A 393 29.26 -7.88 8.88
CA GLY A 393 29.49 -7.33 10.22
C GLY A 393 30.49 -6.18 10.28
N THR A 394 31.14 -5.83 9.16
CA THR A 394 32.06 -4.69 9.12
C THR A 394 31.30 -3.36 9.08
N THR A 395 31.94 -2.30 9.58
CA THR A 395 31.37 -0.94 9.62
C THR A 395 32.43 0.05 9.16
N VAL A 396 32.06 0.99 8.28
CA VAL A 396 32.97 2.04 7.78
C VAL A 396 32.29 3.41 7.88
N SER A 397 33.00 4.41 8.37
CA SER A 397 32.48 5.78 8.52
C SER A 397 32.28 6.50 7.18
N SER A 398 33.05 6.12 6.17
CA SER A 398 32.93 6.59 4.79
C SER A 398 33.61 5.62 3.84
N ILE A 399 33.12 5.51 2.60
CA ILE A 399 33.86 4.83 1.54
C ILE A 399 34.89 5.82 0.97
N ASN A 400 36.17 5.49 1.09
CA ASN A 400 37.24 6.25 0.44
C ASN A 400 36.98 6.29 -1.08
N GLY A 401 36.80 7.50 -1.64
CA GLY A 401 36.65 7.71 -3.08
C GLY A 401 35.21 7.89 -3.59
N ILE A 402 34.21 8.00 -2.71
CA ILE A 402 32.87 8.49 -3.06
C ILE A 402 32.64 9.79 -2.28
N THR A 403 33.03 10.91 -2.87
CA THR A 403 32.35 12.18 -2.56
C THR A 403 30.88 11.96 -2.86
N ASP A 404 29.98 12.33 -1.93
CA ASP A 404 28.58 12.54 -2.29
C ASP A 404 28.59 13.48 -3.49
N VAL A 405 28.39 12.92 -4.68
CA VAL A 405 28.38 13.73 -5.88
C VAL A 405 27.08 14.49 -5.78
N VAL A 406 27.17 15.75 -5.34
CA VAL A 406 26.12 16.74 -5.49
C VAL A 406 25.66 16.63 -6.94
N THR A 407 24.47 16.06 -7.13
CA THR A 407 23.83 15.92 -8.43
C THR A 407 23.52 17.32 -8.91
N GLY A 408 24.30 17.83 -9.86
CA GLY A 408 23.99 19.09 -10.49
C GLY A 408 22.78 18.96 -11.43
N GLU A 409 22.50 20.04 -12.13
CA GLU A 409 21.29 20.19 -12.93
C GLU A 409 21.17 19.11 -14.02
N THR A 410 20.06 18.38 -14.01
CA THR A 410 19.73 17.39 -15.05
C THR A 410 19.35 18.12 -16.33
N PHE A 411 19.83 17.63 -17.48
CA PHE A 411 19.41 18.12 -18.78
C PHE A 411 19.27 17.00 -19.79
N TYR A 412 18.47 17.24 -20.83
CA TYR A 412 18.21 16.27 -21.88
C TYR A 412 18.75 16.78 -23.21
N THR A 413 19.32 15.89 -24.01
CA THR A 413 19.63 16.16 -25.41
C THR A 413 19.01 15.11 -26.33
N ASP A 414 18.66 15.50 -27.54
CA ASP A 414 18.39 14.53 -28.60
C ASP A 414 19.69 13.83 -29.05
N LEU A 415 19.58 12.85 -29.95
CA LEU A 415 20.74 12.10 -30.46
C LEU A 415 21.69 12.97 -31.31
N SER A 416 21.29 14.18 -31.68
CA SER A 416 22.15 15.16 -32.36
C SER A 416 22.84 16.11 -31.37
N GLY A 417 22.64 15.93 -30.07
CA GLY A 417 23.24 16.74 -29.01
C GLY A 417 22.52 18.07 -28.73
N ARG A 418 21.33 18.31 -29.30
CA ARG A 418 20.56 19.53 -29.05
C ARG A 418 19.80 19.42 -27.74
N ARG A 419 19.83 20.48 -26.92
CA ARG A 419 19.14 20.51 -25.63
C ARG A 419 17.63 20.52 -25.80
N VAL A 420 16.95 19.67 -25.04
CA VAL A 420 15.50 19.45 -25.09
C VAL A 420 14.92 19.84 -23.73
N VAL A 421 13.97 20.77 -23.73
CA VAL A 421 13.32 21.28 -22.52
C VAL A 421 12.04 20.52 -22.18
N LYS A 422 11.40 19.91 -23.19
CA LYS A 422 10.18 19.10 -23.04
C LYS A 422 10.32 17.79 -23.80
N LEU A 423 10.26 16.69 -23.08
CA LEU A 423 10.34 15.35 -23.64
C LEU A 423 9.00 14.95 -24.28
N THR A 424 9.04 14.38 -25.47
CA THR A 424 7.91 13.72 -26.16
C THR A 424 8.27 12.25 -26.39
N LYS A 425 7.40 11.45 -27.01
CA LYS A 425 7.75 10.06 -27.36
C LYS A 425 9.03 10.01 -28.21
N GLY A 426 10.03 9.24 -27.79
CA GLY A 426 11.31 9.15 -28.49
C GLY A 426 12.52 8.77 -27.62
N ILE A 427 13.70 8.76 -28.23
CA ILE A 427 14.98 8.45 -27.58
C ILE A 427 15.73 9.75 -27.26
N TYR A 428 16.20 9.89 -26.03
CA TYR A 428 17.01 11.04 -25.59
C TYR A 428 18.23 10.58 -24.79
N ILE A 429 19.16 11.49 -24.57
CA ILE A 429 20.26 11.32 -23.62
C ILE A 429 19.93 12.21 -22.41
N LYS A 430 19.75 11.59 -21.24
CA LYS A 430 19.68 12.29 -19.96
C LYS A 430 21.11 12.46 -19.46
N SER A 431 21.49 13.70 -19.17
CA SER A 431 22.82 14.04 -18.69
C SER A 431 22.72 14.78 -17.35
N VAL A 432 23.63 14.46 -16.44
CA VAL A 432 23.80 15.14 -15.15
C VAL A 432 25.20 15.72 -15.13
N ARG A 433 25.28 17.05 -14.97
CA ARG A 433 26.56 17.72 -14.71
C ARG A 433 26.85 17.63 -13.22
N MET A 434 27.96 17.01 -12.87
CA MET A 434 28.39 16.84 -11.49
C MET A 434 29.10 18.10 -10.98
N ALA A 435 29.19 18.28 -9.66
CA ALA A 435 29.88 19.41 -9.05
C ALA A 435 31.39 19.48 -9.39
N ASP A 436 32.00 18.35 -9.74
CA ASP A 436 33.40 18.26 -10.20
C ASP A 436 33.58 18.59 -11.71
N GLY A 437 32.50 18.97 -12.40
CA GLY A 437 32.50 19.30 -13.82
C GLY A 437 32.38 18.09 -14.76
N THR A 438 32.36 16.86 -14.25
CA THR A 438 32.11 15.66 -15.06
C THR A 438 30.65 15.58 -15.50
N ILE A 439 30.40 14.88 -16.61
CA ILE A 439 29.04 14.66 -17.13
C ILE A 439 28.80 13.15 -17.15
N LYS A 440 27.78 12.70 -16.42
CA LYS A 440 27.22 11.34 -16.61
C LYS A 440 26.05 11.43 -17.56
N SER A 441 25.98 10.50 -18.52
CA SER A 441 24.95 10.46 -19.54
C SER A 441 24.39 9.06 -19.68
N GLU A 442 23.06 8.95 -19.81
CA GLU A 442 22.36 7.70 -20.07
C GLU A 442 21.32 7.89 -21.18
N LYS A 443 21.08 6.82 -21.95
CA LYS A 443 20.04 6.80 -22.96
C LYS A 443 18.69 6.53 -22.29
N ILE A 444 17.72 7.39 -22.52
CA ILE A 444 16.35 7.23 -22.06
C ILE A 444 15.39 7.05 -23.25
N ILE A 445 14.33 6.27 -23.02
CA ILE A 445 13.23 6.09 -23.98
C ILE A 445 11.97 6.63 -23.31
N VAL A 446 11.35 7.62 -23.93
CA VAL A 446 10.10 8.22 -23.47
C VAL A 446 8.98 7.60 -24.31
N GLN A 447 8.03 6.92 -23.65
CA GLN A 447 6.98 6.12 -24.30
C GLN A 447 5.66 6.86 -24.52
#